data_AF-A0A354P2X3-F1
#
_entry.id   AF-A0A354P2X3-F1
#
_cell.length_a   1.000
_cell.length_b   1.000
_cell.length_c   1.000
_cell.angle_alpha   90.00
_cell.angle_beta   90.00
_cell.angle_gamma   90.00
#
_symmetry.space_group_name_H-M   'P 1'
#
loop_
_entity.id
_entity.type
_entity.pdbx_description
1 polymer ?
#
loop_
_entity_poly.entity_id
_entity_poly.type
_entity_poly.pdbx_seq_one_letter_code
_entity_poly.pdbx_strand_id
1 'polypeptide(L)'
;GGDAGERLGDHRGLATIYLRGTARSLADCMVEVPLKKRDELRLGVLLINASIRGAAKEFRRVIPERLWRVEQSRETGEVRPNWR
;
A
#
# COMPACT_ATOMS: atom_id res chain seq x y z
N GLY A 1 14.32 10.35 6.73
CA GLY A 1 13.70 9.15 6.12
C GLY A 1 14.79 8.12 5.98
N GLY A 2 14.51 6.85 6.23
CA GLY A 2 15.49 5.78 6.18
C GLY A 2 14.88 4.52 5.60
N ASP A 3 15.75 3.58 5.23
CA ASP A 3 15.34 2.29 4.70
C ASP A 3 14.75 1.39 5.80
N ALA A 4 13.83 0.51 5.40
CA ALA A 4 13.31 -0.55 6.24
C ALA A 4 14.27 -1.76 6.26
N GLY A 5 14.31 -2.45 7.39
CA GLY A 5 15.14 -3.63 7.61
C GLY A 5 14.59 -4.89 6.94
N GLU A 6 14.81 -6.03 7.59
CA GLU A 6 14.41 -7.34 7.09
C GLU A 6 12.95 -7.66 7.44
N ARG A 7 12.31 -8.44 6.56
CA ARG A 7 10.96 -9.00 6.75
C ARG A 7 9.92 -7.92 7.06
N LEU A 8 9.94 -6.82 6.30
CA LEU A 8 8.97 -5.74 6.44
C LEU A 8 7.54 -6.30 6.31
N GLY A 9 6.71 -6.03 7.33
CA GLY A 9 5.31 -6.46 7.36
C GLY A 9 5.07 -7.85 7.99
N ASP A 10 6.08 -8.46 8.63
CA ASP A 10 5.94 -9.70 9.41
C ASP A 10 5.10 -9.51 10.69
N HIS A 11 3.81 -9.23 10.50
CA HIS A 11 2.81 -9.13 11.57
C HIS A 11 1.51 -9.77 11.09
N ARG A 12 0.66 -10.20 12.03
CA ARG A 12 -0.58 -10.94 11.72
C ARG A 12 -1.73 -10.08 11.14
N GLY A 13 -1.50 -8.80 10.84
CA GLY A 13 -2.55 -7.88 10.39
C GLY A 13 -2.58 -7.64 8.88
N LEU A 14 -3.67 -7.03 8.41
CA LEU A 14 -3.87 -6.65 6.99
C LEU A 14 -3.52 -5.17 6.75
N ALA A 15 -2.43 -4.70 7.33
CA ALA A 15 -2.04 -3.30 7.21
C ALA A 15 -1.48 -2.97 5.82
N THR A 16 -1.84 -1.78 5.32
CA THR A 16 -1.15 -1.16 4.17
C THR A 16 0.04 -0.35 4.70
N ILE A 17 1.22 -0.60 4.14
CA ILE A 17 2.45 0.10 4.47
C ILE A 17 2.81 1.04 3.32
N TYR A 18 3.05 2.31 3.64
CA TYR A 18 3.62 3.29 2.71
C TYR A 18 5.10 3.48 3.04
N LEU A 19 5.97 3.10 2.12
CA LEU A 19 7.42 3.10 2.32
C LEU A 19 8.07 4.20 1.49
N ARG A 20 8.69 5.18 2.16
CA ARG A 20 9.61 6.15 1.54
C ARG A 20 11.04 5.69 1.78
N GLY A 21 11.70 5.21 0.73
CA GLY A 21 12.98 4.50 0.80
C GLY A 21 12.83 3.06 0.30
N THR A 22 13.76 2.18 0.65
CA THR A 22 13.81 0.76 0.29
C THR A 22 13.65 -0.15 1.51
N ALA A 23 13.20 -1.39 1.30
CA ALA A 23 13.23 -2.43 2.32
C ALA A 23 14.32 -3.44 1.95
N ARG A 24 15.08 -3.92 2.94
CA ARG A 24 16.06 -4.99 2.68
C ARG A 24 15.37 -6.28 2.25
N SER A 25 14.28 -6.64 2.92
CA SER A 25 13.39 -7.72 2.50
C SER A 25 11.97 -7.49 2.97
N LEU A 26 11.01 -8.04 2.20
CA LEU A 26 9.61 -8.11 2.60
C LEU A 26 9.37 -9.45 3.31
N ALA A 27 8.36 -9.51 4.18
CA ALA A 27 7.86 -10.80 4.65
C ALA A 27 7.24 -11.58 3.47
N ASP A 28 7.29 -12.92 3.51
CA ASP A 28 6.83 -13.79 2.40
C ASP A 28 5.37 -13.53 1.99
N CYS A 29 4.55 -13.03 2.92
CA CYS A 29 3.14 -12.74 2.70
C CYS A 29 2.89 -11.31 2.17
N MET A 30 3.92 -10.52 1.92
CA MET A 30 3.83 -9.11 1.51
C MET A 30 4.33 -8.92 0.07
N VAL A 31 3.71 -7.98 -0.63
CA VAL A 31 4.06 -7.62 -2.01
C VAL A 31 4.12 -6.11 -2.18
N GLU A 32 5.08 -5.66 -2.99
CA GLU A 32 5.13 -4.29 -3.52
C GLU A 32 4.18 -4.17 -4.72
N VAL A 33 3.39 -3.11 -4.73
CA VAL A 33 2.37 -2.85 -5.74
C VAL A 33 2.29 -1.36 -6.05
N PRO A 34 1.77 -0.97 -7.23
CA PRO A 34 1.61 0.45 -7.57
C PRO A 34 0.70 1.19 -6.58
N LEU A 35 1.00 2.47 -6.35
CA LEU A 35 0.07 3.35 -5.62
C LEU A 35 -1.18 3.57 -6.46
N LYS A 36 -2.36 3.52 -5.82
CA LYS A 36 -3.62 3.92 -6.44
C LYS A 36 -3.91 5.38 -6.11
N LYS A 37 -4.70 6.07 -6.95
CA LYS A 37 -5.14 7.46 -6.69
C LYS A 37 -5.77 7.65 -5.30
N ARG A 38 -6.56 6.67 -4.84
CA ARG A 38 -7.15 6.70 -3.48
C ARG A 38 -6.09 6.67 -2.37
N ASP A 39 -4.99 5.97 -2.60
CA ASP A 39 -3.90 5.82 -1.65
C ASP A 39 -3.02 7.07 -1.64
N GLU A 40 -2.88 7.77 -2.77
CA GLU A 40 -2.19 9.07 -2.84
C GLU A 40 -2.88 10.11 -1.95
N LEU A 41 -4.21 10.20 -2.01
CA LEU A 41 -5.00 11.09 -1.16
C LEU A 41 -4.84 10.74 0.32
N ARG A 42 -5.00 9.45 0.67
CA ARG A 42 -4.85 8.97 2.05
C ARG A 42 -3.45 9.25 2.59
N LEU A 43 -2.43 8.99 1.79
CA LEU A 43 -1.04 9.26 2.12
C LEU A 43 -0.80 10.75 2.32
N GLY A 44 -1.36 11.63 1.48
CA GLY A 44 -1.28 13.08 1.66
C GLY A 44 -1.78 13.53 3.03
N VAL A 45 -2.94 13.04 3.46
CA VAL A 45 -3.49 13.33 4.79
C VAL A 45 -2.58 12.81 5.91
N LEU A 46 -2.03 11.60 5.76
CA LEU A 46 -1.08 11.04 6.74
C LEU A 46 0.19 11.89 6.87
N LEU A 47 0.74 12.38 5.75
CA LEU A 47 1.93 13.22 5.76
C LEU A 47 1.68 14.57 6.44
N ILE A 48 0.53 15.19 6.17
CA ILE A 48 0.10 16.43 6.85
C ILE A 48 0.00 16.20 8.36
N ASN A 49 -0.73 15.16 8.79
CA ASN A 49 -0.93 14.86 10.21
C ASN A 49 0.38 14.56 10.94
N ALA A 50 1.33 13.91 10.26
CA ALA A 50 2.65 13.61 10.82
C ALA A 50 3.65 14.78 10.71
N SER A 51 3.25 15.93 10.13
CA SER A 51 4.15 17.06 9.83
C SER A 51 5.37 16.66 8.98
N ILE A 52 5.21 15.68 8.10
CA ILE A 52 6.26 15.18 7.22
C ILE A 52 6.17 15.91 5.88
N ARG A 53 7.26 16.57 5.47
CA ARG A 53 7.41 17.09 4.11
C ARG A 53 7.64 15.95 3.12
N GLY A 54 6.95 16.00 1.99
CA GLY A 54 7.11 15.05 0.90
C GLY A 54 5.89 14.97 -0.02
N ALA A 55 6.00 14.19 -1.07
CA ALA A 55 4.94 13.91 -2.03
C ALA A 55 4.65 12.42 -2.09
N ALA A 56 3.40 12.04 -2.38
CA ALA A 56 2.98 10.64 -2.44
C ALA A 56 3.82 9.79 -3.42
N LYS A 57 4.31 10.40 -4.51
CA LYS A 57 5.19 9.76 -5.50
C LYS A 57 6.54 9.26 -4.95
N GLU A 58 6.94 9.74 -3.78
CA GLU A 58 8.17 9.31 -3.10
C GLU A 58 7.98 8.01 -2.31
N PHE A 59 6.76 7.47 -2.30
CA PHE A 59 6.38 6.31 -1.52
C PHE A 59 5.98 5.16 -2.43
N ARG A 60 6.25 3.94 -1.95
CA ARG A 60 5.74 2.68 -2.51
C ARG A 60 4.68 2.10 -1.60
N ARG A 61 3.75 1.34 -2.19
CA ARG A 61 2.70 0.65 -1.46
C ARG A 61 3.11 -0.81 -1.27
N VAL A 62 3.23 -1.23 -0.01
CA VAL A 62 3.47 -2.62 0.36
C VAL A 62 2.23 -3.14 1.08
N ILE A 63 1.66 -4.24 0.60
CA ILE A 63 0.43 -4.82 1.15
C ILE A 63 0.53 -6.34 1.27
N PRO A 64 -0.33 -6.98 2.08
CA PRO A 64 -0.44 -8.44 2.07
C PRO A 64 -0.87 -8.96 0.71
N GLU A 65 -0.26 -10.04 0.27
CA GLU A 65 -0.56 -10.71 -1.01
C GLU A 65 -2.04 -11.12 -1.10
N ARG A 66 -2.63 -11.55 0.02
CA ARG A 66 -4.07 -11.85 0.10
C ARG A 66 -4.93 -10.64 -0.28
N LEU A 67 -4.58 -9.45 0.21
CA LEU A 67 -5.29 -8.22 -0.13
C LEU A 67 -5.10 -7.90 -1.61
N TRP A 68 -3.88 -8.09 -2.14
CA TRP A 68 -3.59 -7.87 -3.54
C TRP A 68 -4.43 -8.75 -4.47
N ARG A 69 -4.55 -10.05 -4.18
CA ARG A 69 -5.39 -10.97 -4.96
C ARG A 69 -6.87 -10.55 -4.98
N VAL A 70 -7.39 -10.05 -3.85
CA VAL A 70 -8.77 -9.52 -3.77
C VAL A 70 -8.92 -8.23 -4.57
N GLU A 71 -7.90 -7.37 -4.59
CA GLU A 71 -7.94 -6.16 -5.41
C GLU A 71 -7.93 -6.49 -6.91
N GLN A 72 -7.08 -7.43 -7.34
CA GLN A 72 -7.02 -7.84 -8.74
C GLN A 72 -8.33 -8.48 -9.22
N SER A 73 -8.96 -9.33 -8.41
CA SER A 73 -10.24 -9.96 -8.78
C SER A 73 -11.41 -8.98 -8.86
N ARG A 74 -11.32 -7.84 -8.15
CA ARG A 74 -12.31 -6.76 -8.23
C ARG A 74 -12.05 -5.80 -9.38
N GLU A 75 -10.79 -5.59 -9.77
CA GLU A 75 -10.43 -4.74 -10.91
C GLU A 75 -10.79 -5.36 -12.26
N THR A 76 -10.98 -6.68 -12.33
CA THR A 76 -11.56 -7.34 -13.52
C THR A 76 -13.08 -7.17 -13.61
N GLY A 77 -13.72 -6.57 -12.61
CA GLY A 77 -15.15 -6.32 -12.54
C GLY A 77 -15.49 -4.90 -12.95
N GLU A 78 -15.74 -4.68 -14.24
CA GLU A 78 -16.78 -3.74 -14.65
C GLU A 78 -17.94 -3.87 -13.66
N VAL A 79 -18.24 -2.79 -12.94
CA VAL A 79 -19.46 -2.71 -12.16
C VAL A 79 -20.60 -2.87 -13.15
N ARG A 80 -21.21 -4.06 -13.24
CA ARG A 80 -22.56 -4.20 -13.78
C ARG A 80 -23.48 -3.74 -12.67
N PRO A 81 -24.05 -2.53 -12.74
CA PRO A 81 -24.98 -2.12 -11.71
C PRO A 81 -26.23 -3.01 -11.86
N ASN A 82 -26.46 -3.88 -10.87
CA ASN A 82 -27.71 -4.62 -10.79
C ASN A 82 -28.75 -3.67 -10.18
N TRP A 83 -29.40 -2.90 -11.05
CA TRP A 83 -30.64 -2.23 -10.70
C TRP A 83 -31.76 -3.28 -10.82
N ARG A 84 -32.10 -3.92 -9.70
CA ARG A 84 -33.31 -4.73 -9.58
C ARG A 84 -33.90 -4.59 -8.18
#